data_AF-A0A930QPN7-F1
#
_entry.id   AF-A0A930QPN7-F1
#
_cell.length_a   1.000
_cell.length_b   1.000
_cell.length_c   1.000
_cell.angle_alpha   90.00
_cell.angle_beta   90.00
_cell.angle_gamma   90.00
#
_symmetry.space_group_name_H-M   'P 1'
#
loop_
_entity.id
_entity.type
_entity.pdbx_description
1 polymer ?
#
loop_
_entity_poly.entity_id
_entity_poly.type
_entity_poly.pdbx_seq_one_letter_code
_entity_poly.pdbx_strand_id
1 'polypeptide(L)'
;MKRVIAIDGPAGAGKSTVAKIVAEKLGYTYIDTGAMYRGVAWKTLQQSKEASDADILQAVHDIDVRLACTESGTRVTVDGTDVTHD
;
A
#
# COMPACT_ATOMS: atom_id res chain seq x y z
N MET A 1 10.83 -24.11 5.12
CA MET A 1 10.33 -22.78 5.55
C MET A 1 10.09 -21.92 4.32
N LYS A 2 8.95 -21.24 4.22
CA LYS A 2 8.76 -20.16 3.24
C LYS A 2 9.54 -18.93 3.71
N ARG A 3 10.27 -18.26 2.82
CA ARG A 3 11.07 -17.07 3.14
C ARG A 3 10.22 -15.80 2.98
N VAL A 4 10.64 -14.69 3.55
CA VAL A 4 10.10 -13.37 3.25
C VAL A 4 11.23 -12.57 2.61
N ILE A 5 10.93 -11.86 1.53
CA ILE A 5 11.91 -11.06 0.78
C ILE A 5 11.49 -9.59 0.90
N ALA A 6 12.34 -8.78 1.52
CA ALA A 6 12.20 -7.33 1.56
C ALA A 6 13.06 -6.70 0.45
N ILE A 7 12.54 -5.68 -0.22
CA ILE A 7 13.23 -4.96 -1.31
C ILE A 7 13.11 -3.45 -1.06
N ASP A 8 14.21 -2.86 -0.60
CA ASP A 8 14.28 -1.47 -0.18
C ASP A 8 15.20 -0.62 -1.07
N GLY A 9 15.05 0.70 -0.98
CA GLY A 9 15.80 1.68 -1.79
C GLY A 9 15.00 2.97 -2.04
N PRO A 10 15.59 3.99 -2.65
CA PRO A 10 14.96 5.30 -2.82
C PRO A 10 13.77 5.29 -3.78
N ALA A 11 12.95 6.34 -3.75
CA ALA A 11 11.90 6.56 -4.74
C ALA A 11 12.50 6.57 -6.17
N GLY A 12 11.77 6.03 -7.15
CA GLY A 12 12.25 5.96 -8.54
C GLY A 12 13.25 4.84 -8.85
N ALA A 13 13.75 4.09 -7.85
CA ALA A 13 14.73 3.01 -8.09
C ALA A 13 14.15 1.74 -8.77
N GLY A 14 12.89 1.74 -9.19
CA GLY A 14 12.25 0.59 -9.86
C GLY A 14 11.86 -0.58 -8.94
N LYS A 15 11.88 -0.39 -7.61
CA LYS A 15 11.62 -1.45 -6.61
C LYS A 15 10.34 -2.22 -6.86
N SER A 16 9.21 -1.52 -7.07
CA SER A 16 7.92 -2.17 -7.28
C SER A 16 7.91 -3.03 -8.54
N THR A 17 8.58 -2.58 -9.61
CA THR A 17 8.73 -3.35 -10.85
C THR A 17 9.55 -4.61 -10.61
N VAL A 18 10.71 -4.48 -9.98
CA VAL A 18 11.59 -5.63 -9.68
C VAL A 18 10.90 -6.61 -8.73
N ALA A 19 10.24 -6.11 -7.68
CA ALA A 19 9.54 -6.91 -6.69
C ALA A 19 8.41 -7.74 -7.32
N LYS A 20 7.62 -7.16 -8.23
CA LYS A 20 6.58 -7.88 -8.99
C LYS A 20 7.17 -9.00 -9.83
N ILE A 21 8.23 -8.71 -10.59
CA ILE A 21 8.91 -9.70 -11.45
C ILE A 21 9.50 -10.85 -10.61
N VAL A 22 10.15 -10.53 -9.49
CA VAL A 22 10.73 -11.54 -8.59
C VAL A 22 9.63 -12.38 -7.96
N ALA A 23 8.54 -11.76 -7.51
CA ALA A 23 7.41 -12.45 -6.91
C ALA A 23 6.75 -13.43 -7.90
N GLU A 24 6.49 -13.00 -9.13
CA GLU A 24 5.95 -13.84 -10.20
C GLU A 24 6.87 -15.03 -10.51
N LYS A 25 8.16 -14.77 -10.74
CA LYS A 25 9.15 -15.82 -11.07
C LYS A 25 9.34 -16.86 -9.97
N LEU A 26 9.18 -16.46 -8.71
CA LEU A 26 9.40 -17.33 -7.56
C LEU A 26 8.10 -17.90 -6.97
N GLY A 27 6.93 -17.51 -7.50
CA GLY A 27 5.63 -17.92 -6.96
C GLY A 27 5.31 -17.33 -5.58
N TYR A 28 5.75 -16.10 -5.31
CA TYR A 28 5.48 -15.37 -4.07
C TYR A 28 4.36 -14.35 -4.26
N THR A 29 3.67 -14.04 -3.16
CA THR A 29 2.76 -12.90 -3.11
C THR A 29 3.57 -11.61 -3.05
N TYR A 30 3.26 -10.66 -3.95
CA TYR A 30 3.77 -9.29 -3.88
C TYR A 30 2.90 -8.44 -2.96
N ILE A 31 3.53 -7.60 -2.12
CA ILE A 31 2.84 -6.65 -1.24
C ILE A 31 3.39 -5.25 -1.53
N ASP A 32 2.50 -4.33 -1.93
CA ASP A 32 2.83 -2.91 -2.13
C ASP A 32 2.56 -2.12 -0.84
N THR A 33 3.56 -2.07 0.04
CA THR A 33 3.45 -1.28 1.28
C THR A 33 3.29 0.21 1.02
N GLY A 34 3.81 0.72 -0.10
CA GLY A 34 3.65 2.12 -0.49
C GLY A 34 2.18 2.46 -0.77
N ALA A 35 1.45 1.56 -1.43
CA ALA A 35 0.01 1.69 -1.64
C ALA A 35 -0.78 1.67 -0.32
N MET A 36 -0.38 0.83 0.64
CA MET A 36 -0.98 0.80 1.98
C MET A 36 -0.80 2.14 2.71
N TYR A 37 0.42 2.69 2.76
CA TYR A 37 0.68 3.99 3.40
C TYR A 37 -0.09 5.13 2.74
N ARG A 38 -0.25 5.11 1.41
CA ARG A 38 -1.08 6.09 0.72
C ARG A 38 -2.56 5.96 1.08
N GLY A 39 -3.07 4.74 1.27
CA GLY A 39 -4.44 4.53 1.76
C GLY A 39 -4.68 5.15 3.15
N VAL A 40 -3.70 5.02 4.05
CA VAL A 40 -3.73 5.70 5.36
C VAL A 40 -3.73 7.22 5.17
N ALA A 41 -2.80 7.75 4.37
CA ALA A 41 -2.73 9.20 4.12
C ALA A 41 -4.04 9.74 3.53
N TRP A 42 -4.64 9.03 2.58
CA TRP A 42 -5.95 9.36 2.02
C TRP A 42 -7.01 9.44 3.12
N LYS A 43 -7.12 8.41 3.98
CA LYS A 43 -8.11 8.38 5.07
C LYS A 43 -7.93 9.57 6.02
N THR A 44 -6.69 9.85 6.42
CA THR A 44 -6.37 10.99 7.28
C THR A 44 -6.81 12.30 6.64
N LEU A 45 -6.52 12.49 5.35
CA LEU A 45 -6.89 13.72 4.62
C LEU A 45 -8.41 13.86 4.40
N GLN A 46 -9.17 12.77 4.43
CA GLN A 46 -10.65 12.83 4.44
C GLN A 46 -11.22 13.29 5.79
N GLN A 47 -10.47 13.14 6.88
CA GLN A 47 -10.91 13.45 8.24
C GLN A 47 -10.34 14.78 8.77
N SER A 48 -9.18 15.21 8.28
CA SER A 48 -8.46 16.40 8.73
C SER A 48 -7.70 17.08 7.57
N LYS A 49 -7.50 18.40 7.65
CA LYS A 49 -6.78 19.18 6.64
C LYS A 49 -5.26 19.16 6.80
N GLU A 50 -4.75 18.94 8.01
CA GLU A 50 -3.32 19.13 8.32
C GLU A 50 -2.58 17.82 8.65
N ALA A 51 -3.30 16.69 8.77
CA ALA A 51 -2.73 15.35 8.99
C ALA A 51 -1.69 15.31 10.13
N SER A 52 -2.08 15.79 11.32
CA SER A 52 -1.25 15.69 12.52
C SER A 52 -1.09 14.22 12.97
N ASP A 53 -0.12 13.94 13.84
CA ASP A 53 0.06 12.60 14.42
C ASP A 53 -1.21 12.07 15.10
N ALA A 54 -1.95 12.95 15.77
CA ALA A 54 -3.23 12.61 16.40
C ALA A 54 -4.29 12.24 15.36
N ASP A 55 -4.35 12.97 14.24
CA ASP A 55 -5.28 12.68 13.14
C ASP A 55 -4.94 11.35 12.47
N ILE A 56 -3.65 11.06 12.26
CA ILE A 56 -3.19 9.79 11.70
C ILE A 56 -3.56 8.64 12.63
N LEU A 57 -3.28 8.76 13.93
CA LEU A 57 -3.62 7.74 14.93
C LEU A 57 -5.13 7.48 14.98
N GLN A 58 -5.94 8.53 14.87
CA GLN A 58 -7.39 8.41 14.79
C GLN A 58 -7.82 7.70 13.49
N ALA A 59 -7.22 8.05 12.35
CA ALA A 59 -7.54 7.46 11.06
C ALA A 59 -7.23 5.95 11.02
N VAL A 60 -6.10 5.53 11.59
CA VAL A 60 -5.65 4.12 11.54
C VAL A 60 -6.31 3.22 12.58
N HIS A 61 -7.00 3.77 13.58
CA HIS A 61 -7.54 2.99 14.70
C HIS A 61 -8.43 1.81 14.24
N ASP A 62 -9.31 2.04 13.25
CA ASP A 62 -10.23 1.04 12.70
C ASP A 62 -10.17 0.97 11.16
N ILE A 63 -9.05 1.35 10.54
CA ILE A 63 -8.95 1.41 9.07
C ILE A 63 -8.96 0.00 8.45
N ASP A 64 -9.81 -0.22 7.45
CA ASP A 64 -9.77 -1.41 6.60
C ASP A 64 -9.06 -1.09 5.28
N VAL A 65 -7.78 -1.41 5.18
CA VAL A 65 -6.99 -1.29 3.95
C VAL A 65 -6.86 -2.65 3.27
N ARG A 66 -7.41 -2.76 2.07
CA ARG A 66 -7.31 -3.97 1.24
C ARG A 66 -6.46 -3.71 0.00
N LEU A 67 -5.47 -4.55 -0.20
CA LEU A 67 -4.63 -4.58 -1.39
C LEU A 67 -4.97 -5.82 -2.22
N ALA A 68 -5.34 -5.62 -3.47
CA ALA A 68 -5.52 -6.71 -4.43
C ALA A 68 -4.57 -6.53 -5.61
N CYS A 69 -3.68 -7.49 -5.83
CA CYS A 69 -2.85 -7.52 -7.02
C CYS A 69 -3.70 -7.91 -8.23
N THR A 70 -3.74 -7.03 -9.23
CA THR A 70 -4.42 -7.22 -10.51
C THR A 70 -3.42 -7.09 -11.65
N GLU A 71 -3.80 -7.50 -12.86
CA GLU A 71 -2.97 -7.35 -14.07
C GLU A 71 -2.62 -5.86 -14.34
N SER A 72 -3.54 -4.95 -14.04
CA SER A 72 -3.36 -3.50 -14.22
C SER A 72 -2.60 -2.80 -13.07
N GLY A 73 -2.22 -3.51 -12.01
CA GLY A 73 -1.56 -2.93 -10.85
C GLY A 73 -2.18 -3.36 -9.52
N THR A 74 -1.90 -2.63 -8.45
CA THR A 74 -2.46 -2.89 -7.12
C THR A 74 -3.75 -2.10 -6.98
N ARG A 75 -4.90 -2.76 -6.88
CA ARG A 75 -6.14 -2.12 -6.45
C ARG A 75 -6.08 -1.89 -4.94
N VAL A 76 -6.42 -0.68 -4.52
CA VAL A 76 -6.42 -0.26 -3.11
C VAL A 76 -7.83 0.12 -2.71
N THR A 77 -8.33 -0.49 -1.65
CA THR A 77 -9.62 -0.13 -1.06
C THR A 77 -9.42 0.28 0.39
N VAL A 78 -9.99 1.42 0.78
CA VAL A 78 -9.96 1.95 2.15
C VAL A 78 -11.40 2.10 2.63
N ASP A 79 -11.77 1.37 3.68
CA ASP A 79 -13.13 1.34 4.25
C ASP A 79 -14.22 1.09 3.19
N GLY A 80 -13.94 0.18 2.25
CA GLY A 80 -14.84 -0.14 1.14
C GLY A 80 -14.80 0.84 -0.05
N THR A 81 -14.04 1.93 0.03
CA THR A 81 -13.88 2.92 -1.07
C THR A 81 -12.66 2.57 -1.91
N ASP A 82 -12.82 2.46 -3.24
CA ASP A 82 -11.68 2.26 -4.15
C ASP A 82 -10.92 3.58 -4.32
N VAL A 83 -9.66 3.59 -3.90
CA VAL A 83 -8.76 4.75 -3.89
C VAL A 83 -7.53 4.52 -4.77
N THR A 84 -7.64 3.60 -5.75
CA THR A 84 -6.50 3.18 -6.57
C THR A 84 -5.85 4.32 -7.37
N HIS A 85 -6.59 5.40 -7.65
CA HIS A 85 -6.15 6.53 -8.48
C HIS A 85 -6.24 7.90 -7.80
N ASP A 86 -6.49 7.93 -6.49
CA ASP A 86 -6.54 9.16 -5.68
C ASP A 86 -5.16 9.57 -5.12
#